data_AF-A0A969PW13-F1
#
_entry.id   AF-A0A969PW13-F1
#
_cell.length_a   1.000
_cell.length_b   1.000
_cell.length_c   1.000
_cell.angle_alpha   90.00
_cell.angle_beta   90.00
_cell.angle_gamma   90.00
#
_symmetry.space_group_name_H-M   'P 1'
#
loop_
_entity.id
_entity.type
_entity.pdbx_description
1 polymer ?
#
loop_
_entity_poly.entity_id
_entity_poly.type
_entity_poly.pdbx_seq_one_letter_code
_entity_poly.pdbx_strand_id
1 'polypeptide(L)'
;MSFAQERSLESQEPENQEEKAAEEKARTARWYAIQVASGCEKRVKTNLEQRIRSFDVGDRIVQIEIPKSATLKVRKDGSRHQGEEKVFPGYILVKMIMDDDAWQVVRNTPNVINFVGAEQKRRYGRGRGHVTPVPLTLGEVERIFKQAQEQEPVVKID
;
A
#
# COMPACT_ATOMS: atom_id res chain seq x y z
N MET A 1 -57.72 -29.44 20.99
CA MET A 1 -56.64 -30.22 20.33
C MET A 1 -56.26 -29.43 19.08
N SER A 2 -55.16 -28.67 19.15
CA SER A 2 -53.88 -29.03 18.53
C SER A 2 -53.96 -29.00 17.01
N PHE A 3 -53.26 -28.07 16.36
CA PHE A 3 -52.10 -28.39 15.52
C PHE A 3 -51.54 -27.09 14.92
N ALA A 4 -50.32 -26.74 15.39
CA ALA A 4 -49.27 -25.93 14.75
C ALA A 4 -49.69 -24.64 14.01
N GLN A 5 -49.52 -23.44 14.56
CA GLN A 5 -48.27 -22.74 14.92
C GLN A 5 -47.23 -22.67 13.78
N GLU A 6 -47.09 -21.45 13.27
CA GLU A 6 -45.85 -20.78 12.84
C GLU A 6 -44.90 -21.48 11.87
N ARG A 7 -44.71 -20.84 10.71
CA ARG A 7 -43.38 -20.37 10.31
C ARG A 7 -43.46 -19.24 9.28
N SER A 8 -43.90 -18.08 9.75
CA SER A 8 -43.46 -16.80 9.20
C SER A 8 -42.18 -16.42 9.94
N LEU A 9 -41.02 -16.75 9.39
CA LEU A 9 -39.75 -16.18 9.83
C LEU A 9 -39.03 -15.69 8.59
N GLU A 10 -39.50 -14.53 8.13
CA GLU A 10 -38.61 -13.47 7.67
C GLU A 10 -37.60 -13.17 8.80
N SER A 11 -36.43 -12.64 8.43
CA SER A 11 -35.37 -12.13 9.31
C SER A 11 -34.33 -13.22 9.71
N GLN A 12 -33.01 -13.06 9.55
CA GLN A 12 -32.18 -11.85 9.48
C GLN A 12 -30.90 -12.14 8.68
N GLU A 13 -30.50 -11.21 7.81
CA GLU A 13 -29.19 -11.17 7.15
C GLU A 13 -28.07 -10.99 8.19
N PRO A 14 -26.96 -11.75 8.13
CA PRO A 14 -25.86 -11.63 9.08
C PRO A 14 -24.74 -10.67 8.58
N GLU A 15 -25.05 -9.43 8.18
CA GLU A 15 -24.06 -8.54 7.52
C GLU A 15 -23.41 -7.47 8.43
N ASN A 16 -23.90 -7.26 9.67
CA ASN A 16 -23.61 -6.04 10.46
C ASN A 16 -22.44 -6.14 11.49
N GLN A 17 -21.66 -7.22 11.50
CA GLN A 17 -20.53 -7.38 12.46
C GLN A 17 -19.15 -7.26 11.80
N GLU A 18 -19.00 -7.69 10.55
CA GLU A 18 -17.74 -7.56 9.80
C GLU A 18 -17.45 -6.11 9.42
N GLU A 19 -18.46 -5.32 9.05
CA GLU A 19 -18.28 -3.91 8.66
C GLU A 19 -17.77 -3.03 9.81
N LYS A 20 -18.29 -3.20 11.03
CA LYS A 20 -17.84 -2.40 12.19
C LYS A 20 -16.39 -2.70 12.60
N ALA A 21 -15.99 -3.98 12.53
CA ALA A 21 -14.62 -4.38 12.86
C ALA A 21 -13.62 -3.90 11.79
N ALA A 22 -14.00 -3.93 10.51
CA ALA A 22 -13.20 -3.37 9.43
C ALA A 22 -13.05 -1.84 9.55
N GLU A 23 -14.10 -1.14 9.96
CA GLU A 23 -14.09 0.32 10.12
C GLU A 23 -13.22 0.78 11.31
N GLU A 24 -13.25 0.05 12.43
CA GLU A 24 -12.39 0.33 13.60
C GLU A 24 -10.92 0.01 13.31
N LYS A 25 -10.65 -1.09 12.60
CA LYS A 25 -9.32 -1.42 12.07
C LYS A 25 -8.82 -0.32 11.12
N ALA A 26 -9.64 0.16 10.21
CA ALA A 26 -9.31 1.26 9.30
C ALA A 26 -8.98 2.58 10.03
N ARG A 27 -9.57 2.83 11.21
CA ARG A 27 -9.23 3.98 12.08
C ARG A 27 -7.84 3.89 12.70
N THR A 28 -7.32 2.68 12.90
CA THR A 28 -5.97 2.45 13.46
C THR A 28 -4.88 2.34 12.40
N ALA A 29 -5.26 2.15 11.13
CA ALA A 29 -4.32 2.04 10.02
C ALA A 29 -3.56 3.36 9.78
N ARG A 30 -2.24 3.27 9.66
CA ARG A 30 -1.34 4.40 9.41
C ARG A 30 -0.65 4.23 8.07
N TRP A 31 -0.19 5.34 7.50
CA TRP A 31 0.60 5.33 6.29
C TRP A 31 2.06 5.04 6.61
N TYR A 32 2.69 4.18 5.83
CA TYR A 32 4.09 3.83 5.92
C TYR A 32 4.72 3.97 4.53
N ALA A 33 5.95 4.47 4.47
CA ALA A 33 6.75 4.45 3.26
C ALA A 33 7.63 3.20 3.23
N ILE A 34 7.67 2.55 2.06
CA ILE A 34 8.51 1.40 1.78
C ILE A 34 9.50 1.80 0.69
N GLN A 35 10.78 1.53 0.94
CA GLN A 35 11.83 1.67 -0.03
C GLN A 35 11.90 0.40 -0.89
N VAL A 36 11.88 0.59 -2.21
CA VAL A 36 11.90 -0.48 -3.21
C VAL A 36 12.97 -0.23 -4.26
N ALA A 37 13.37 -1.28 -4.96
CA ALA A 37 14.28 -1.15 -6.09
C ALA A 37 13.63 -0.31 -7.21
N SER A 38 14.33 0.71 -7.68
CA SER A 38 13.85 1.58 -8.76
C SER A 38 13.56 0.75 -10.02
N GLY A 39 12.36 0.93 -10.57
CA GLY A 39 11.91 0.23 -11.79
C GLY A 39 11.10 -1.03 -11.52
N CYS A 40 11.07 -1.50 -10.27
CA CYS A 40 10.25 -2.64 -9.87
C CYS A 40 8.98 -2.26 -9.10
N GLU A 41 8.71 -0.96 -8.89
CA GLU A 41 7.59 -0.47 -8.06
C GLU A 41 6.24 -1.09 -8.43
N LYS A 42 5.88 -1.10 -9.73
CA LYS A 42 4.64 -1.74 -10.20
C LYS A 42 4.59 -3.23 -9.88
N ARG A 43 5.73 -3.93 -10.08
CA ARG A 43 5.85 -5.36 -9.82
C ARG A 43 5.77 -5.65 -8.32
N VAL A 44 6.35 -4.79 -7.47
CA VAL A 44 6.23 -4.89 -6.01
C VAL A 44 4.78 -4.70 -5.58
N LYS A 45 4.06 -3.71 -6.12
CA LYS A 45 2.63 -3.53 -5.83
C LYS A 45 1.84 -4.80 -6.16
N THR A 46 1.98 -5.36 -7.36
CA THR A 46 1.28 -6.61 -7.73
C THR A 46 1.68 -7.78 -6.83
N ASN A 47 2.97 -7.93 -6.50
CA ASN A 47 3.43 -8.99 -5.60
C ASN A 47 2.87 -8.81 -4.18
N LEU A 48 2.79 -7.58 -3.67
CA LEU A 48 2.19 -7.28 -2.38
C LEU A 48 0.71 -7.62 -2.40
N GLU A 49 -0.04 -7.18 -3.42
CA GLU A 49 -1.46 -7.50 -3.57
C GLU A 49 -1.71 -9.03 -3.60
N GLN A 50 -0.89 -9.77 -4.34
CA GLN A 50 -0.96 -11.23 -4.37
C GLN A 50 -0.68 -11.84 -3.00
N ARG A 51 0.38 -11.39 -2.31
CA ARG A 51 0.73 -11.90 -0.98
C ARG A 51 -0.32 -11.57 0.07
N ILE A 52 -0.90 -10.37 0.01
CA ILE A 52 -1.97 -9.96 0.91
C ILE A 52 -3.15 -10.92 0.80
N ARG A 53 -3.51 -11.31 -0.43
CA ARG A 53 -4.55 -12.30 -0.70
C ARG A 53 -4.15 -13.71 -0.26
N SER A 54 -2.89 -14.11 -0.45
CA SER A 54 -2.42 -15.46 -0.09
C SER A 54 -2.26 -15.67 1.42
N PHE A 55 -1.86 -14.64 2.16
CA PHE A 55 -1.67 -14.70 3.60
C PHE A 55 -2.90 -14.21 4.39
N ASP A 56 -3.98 -13.88 3.69
CA ASP A 56 -5.22 -13.36 4.26
C ASP A 56 -5.01 -12.16 5.22
N VAL A 57 -4.03 -11.31 4.87
CA VAL A 57 -3.72 -10.09 5.64
C VAL A 57 -4.38 -8.84 5.06
N GLY A 58 -5.42 -9.03 4.26
CA GLY A 58 -6.20 -7.94 3.63
C GLY A 58 -6.80 -6.99 4.66
N ASP A 59 -7.20 -7.51 5.82
CA ASP A 59 -7.76 -6.71 6.91
C ASP A 59 -6.75 -5.73 7.54
N ARG A 60 -5.46 -6.00 7.37
CA ARG A 60 -4.37 -5.23 7.96
C ARG A 60 -3.80 -4.22 6.96
N ILE A 61 -3.67 -4.61 5.69
CA ILE A 61 -3.14 -3.75 4.62
C ILE A 61 -4.31 -3.22 3.78
N VAL A 62 -4.70 -1.98 4.07
CA VAL A 62 -5.91 -1.35 3.53
C VAL A 62 -5.67 -0.77 2.14
N GLN A 63 -4.52 -0.15 1.90
CA GLN A 63 -4.25 0.54 0.63
C GLN A 63 -2.77 0.54 0.27
N ILE A 64 -2.45 0.39 -1.02
CA ILE A 64 -1.09 0.47 -1.57
C ILE A 64 -1.08 1.45 -2.74
N GLU A 65 -0.27 2.48 -2.62
CA GLU A 65 -0.12 3.53 -3.62
C GLU A 65 1.33 3.75 -4.04
N ILE A 66 1.51 4.03 -5.33
CA ILE A 66 2.82 4.34 -5.89
C ILE A 66 2.82 5.84 -6.23
N PRO A 67 3.69 6.66 -5.62
CA PRO A 67 3.84 8.07 -5.97
C PRO A 67 4.60 8.22 -7.30
N LYS A 68 3.93 7.89 -8.41
CA LYS A 68 4.46 8.01 -9.77
C LYS A 68 3.66 9.05 -10.57
N SER A 69 4.36 9.84 -11.39
CA SER A 69 3.73 10.59 -12.47
C SER A 69 3.78 9.71 -13.73
N ALA A 70 2.64 9.53 -14.39
CA ALA A 70 2.58 8.87 -15.69
C ALA A 70 2.97 9.90 -16.75
N THR A 71 4.12 9.74 -17.43
CA THR A 71 4.50 10.61 -18.54
C THR A 71 4.13 9.95 -19.88
N LEU A 72 3.62 10.72 -20.82
CA LEU A 72 3.43 10.27 -22.19
C LEU A 72 4.53 10.92 -23.02
N LYS A 73 5.59 10.17 -23.32
CA LYS A 73 6.64 10.62 -24.25
C LYS A 73 6.17 10.32 -25.67
N VAL A 74 5.70 11.35 -26.36
CA VAL A 74 5.38 11.27 -27.79
C VAL A 74 6.67 11.54 -28.56
N ARG A 75 7.18 10.54 -29.31
CA ARG A 75 8.31 10.77 -30.22
C ARG A 75 7.82 11.54 -31.47
N LYS A 76 8.73 12.25 -32.15
CA LYS A 76 8.49 12.93 -33.45
C LYS A 76 7.81 12.06 -34.52
N ASP A 77 7.96 10.74 -34.43
CA ASP A 77 7.43 9.74 -35.36
C ASP A 77 5.98 9.30 -35.04
N GLY A 78 5.26 10.04 -34.19
CA GLY A 78 3.86 9.74 -33.82
C GLY A 78 3.65 8.53 -32.90
N SER A 79 4.70 7.75 -32.62
CA SER A 79 4.62 6.63 -31.67
C SER A 79 4.58 7.12 -30.22
N ARG A 80 3.46 6.84 -29.54
CA ARG A 80 3.29 7.10 -28.10
C ARG A 80 4.11 6.08 -27.31
N HIS A 81 5.19 6.51 -26.67
CA HIS A 81 5.87 5.71 -25.65
C HIS A 81 5.45 6.22 -24.26
N GLN A 82 4.98 5.33 -23.39
CA GLN A 82 4.86 5.66 -21.98
C GLN A 82 6.27 5.90 -21.42
N GLY A 83 6.61 7.16 -21.14
CA GLY A 83 7.79 7.50 -20.37
C GLY A 83 7.37 7.55 -18.91
N GLU A 84 8.16 7.04 -17.98
CA GLU A 84 7.85 7.21 -16.57
C GLU A 84 8.85 8.19 -15.98
N GLU A 85 8.49 9.46 -15.86
CA GLU A 85 9.28 10.42 -15.09
C GLU A 85 8.86 10.32 -13.62
N LYS A 86 9.78 9.82 -12.80
CA LYS A 86 9.48 9.43 -11.42
C LYS A 86 9.75 10.60 -10.49
N VAL A 87 8.70 11.09 -9.84
CA VAL A 87 8.80 12.13 -8.79
C VAL A 87 9.56 11.59 -7.57
N PHE A 88 9.34 10.32 -7.22
CA PHE A 88 10.07 9.61 -6.16
C PHE A 88 10.43 8.18 -6.59
N PRO A 89 11.55 7.97 -7.30
CA PRO A 89 11.94 6.62 -7.72
C PRO A 89 12.24 5.75 -6.51
N GLY A 90 11.68 4.54 -6.47
CA GLY A 90 11.97 3.57 -5.42
C GLY A 90 11.18 3.74 -4.12
N TYR A 91 10.01 4.39 -4.14
CA TYR A 91 9.12 4.45 -2.97
C TYR A 91 7.71 3.94 -3.27
N ILE A 92 7.11 3.30 -2.28
CA ILE A 92 5.69 2.91 -2.26
C ILE A 92 5.10 3.34 -0.91
N LEU A 93 3.89 3.88 -0.94
CA LEU A 93 3.12 4.24 0.24
C LEU A 93 2.12 3.13 0.53
N VAL A 94 2.06 2.68 1.78
CA VAL A 94 1.14 1.62 2.21
C VAL A 94 0.40 2.09 3.44
N LYS A 95 -0.93 2.05 3.38
CA LYS A 95 -1.81 2.25 4.53
C LYS A 95 -2.07 0.90 5.17
N MET A 96 -1.52 0.68 6.37
CA MET A 96 -1.68 -0.59 7.08
C MET A 96 -1.70 -0.41 8.60
N ILE A 97 -2.20 -1.42 9.29
CA ILE A 97 -2.01 -1.58 10.73
C ILE A 97 -0.65 -2.24 10.95
N MET A 98 0.14 -1.68 11.87
CA MET A 98 1.45 -2.20 12.22
C MET A 98 1.30 -3.50 13.00
N ASP A 99 1.40 -4.62 12.30
CA ASP A 99 1.34 -5.96 12.86
C ASP A 99 2.51 -6.79 12.34
N ASP A 100 2.93 -7.80 13.09
CA ASP A 100 4.09 -8.64 12.77
C ASP A 100 3.92 -9.36 11.43
N ASP A 101 2.71 -9.88 11.17
CA ASP A 101 2.39 -10.55 9.91
C ASP A 101 2.46 -9.59 8.71
N ALA A 102 1.84 -8.41 8.83
CA ALA A 102 1.87 -7.39 7.78
C ALA A 102 3.30 -6.92 7.51
N TRP A 103 4.08 -6.72 8.58
CA TRP A 103 5.50 -6.36 8.50
C TRP A 103 6.33 -7.44 7.81
N GLN A 104 6.13 -8.71 8.16
CA GLN A 104 6.82 -9.84 7.53
C GLN A 104 6.44 -9.99 6.06
N VAL A 105 5.16 -9.84 5.70
CA VAL A 105 4.69 -9.93 4.31
C VAL A 105 5.40 -8.89 3.44
N VAL A 106 5.48 -7.64 3.91
CA VAL A 106 6.17 -6.58 3.19
C VAL A 106 7.67 -6.89 3.06
N ARG A 107 8.34 -7.24 4.17
CA ARG A 107 9.79 -7.50 4.18
C ARG A 107 10.17 -8.71 3.31
N ASN A 108 9.34 -9.74 3.28
CA ASN A 108 9.59 -10.95 2.51
C ASN A 108 9.30 -10.76 1.02
N THR A 109 8.74 -9.62 0.61
CA THR A 109 8.38 -9.35 -0.78
C THR A 109 9.62 -9.02 -1.61
N PRO A 110 9.81 -9.66 -2.78
CA PRO A 110 10.98 -9.40 -3.62
C PRO A 110 11.01 -7.95 -4.11
N ASN A 111 12.21 -7.39 -4.21
CA ASN A 111 12.51 -6.00 -4.59
C ASN A 111 12.11 -4.94 -3.55
N VAL A 112 11.62 -5.36 -2.38
CA VAL A 112 11.53 -4.49 -1.20
C VAL A 112 12.91 -4.40 -0.55
N ILE A 113 13.39 -3.18 -0.31
CA ILE A 113 14.68 -2.92 0.33
C ILE A 113 14.50 -2.83 1.83
N ASN A 114 13.61 -1.94 2.27
CA ASN A 114 13.31 -1.74 3.68
C ASN A 114 12.09 -0.84 3.90
N PHE A 115 11.60 -0.79 5.13
CA PHE A 115 10.72 0.29 5.56
C PHE A 115 11.51 1.59 5.75
N VAL A 116 10.85 2.71 5.53
CA VAL A 116 11.37 4.02 5.93
C VAL A 116 11.11 4.20 7.42
N GLY A 117 12.16 4.47 8.18
CA GLY A 117 12.04 4.68 9.61
C GLY A 117 13.38 4.78 10.32
N ALA A 118 13.32 4.80 11.65
CA ALA A 118 14.51 4.85 12.47
C ALA A 118 15.22 3.49 12.43
N GLU A 119 16.38 3.46 11.79
CA GLU A 119 17.29 2.32 11.92
C GLU A 119 17.93 2.37 13.31
N GLN A 120 17.59 1.40 14.17
CA GLN A 120 18.30 1.23 15.43
C GLN A 120 19.69 0.70 15.12
N LYS A 121 20.66 1.61 15.01
CA LYS A 121 22.09 1.26 14.93
C LYS A 121 22.41 0.40 16.16
N ARG A 122 22.82 -0.85 15.93
CA ARG A 122 23.31 -1.69 17.03
C ARG A 122 24.56 -1.03 17.61
N ARG A 123 24.69 -0.98 18.93
CA ARG A 123 25.88 -0.44 19.62
C ARG A 123 27.18 -1.15 19.21
N TYR A 124 27.10 -2.41 18.75
CA TYR A 124 28.21 -3.21 18.24
C TYR A 124 27.75 -4.09 17.05
N GLY A 125 28.61 -4.19 16.02
CA GLY A 125 28.43 -5.06 14.84
C GLY A 125 28.17 -4.33 13.51
N ARG A 126 28.71 -4.85 12.39
CA ARG A 126 28.50 -4.34 11.01
C ARG A 126 27.19 -4.81 10.35
N GLY A 127 26.24 -5.32 11.12
CA GLY A 127 24.94 -5.76 10.60
C GLY A 127 23.95 -4.60 10.52
N ARG A 128 23.03 -4.65 9.55
CA ARG A 128 21.91 -3.69 9.49
C ARG A 128 21.08 -3.79 10.78
N GLY A 129 20.69 -2.64 11.31
CA GLY A 129 19.91 -2.55 12.55
C GLY A 129 18.50 -3.10 12.39
N HIS A 130 17.77 -3.22 13.50
CA HIS A 130 16.32 -3.39 13.41
C HIS A 130 15.74 -2.06 12.94
N VAL A 131 15.06 -2.05 11.79
CA VAL A 131 14.37 -0.85 11.30
C VAL A 131 12.97 -0.87 11.86
N THR A 132 12.65 0.19 12.60
CA THR A 132 11.30 0.40 13.12
C THR A 132 10.57 1.29 12.12
N PRO A 133 9.53 0.80 11.43
CA PRO A 133 8.72 1.60 10.52
C PRO A 133 8.15 2.82 11.24
N VAL A 134 8.41 4.01 10.69
CA VAL A 134 7.84 5.24 11.22
C VAL A 134 6.59 5.55 10.40
N PRO A 135 5.42 5.71 11.04
CA PRO A 135 4.22 6.11 10.33
C PRO A 135 4.37 7.54 9.84
N LEU A 136 4.00 7.77 8.59
CA LEU A 136 3.87 9.09 8.00
C LEU A 136 2.62 9.78 8.54
N THR A 137 2.73 11.08 8.74
CA THR A 137 1.56 11.92 9.03
C THR A 137 0.73 12.14 7.77
N LEU A 138 -0.58 12.36 7.95
CA LEU A 138 -1.50 12.60 6.83
C LEU A 138 -1.05 13.77 5.96
N GLY A 139 -0.54 14.85 6.57
CA GLY A 139 -0.02 16.00 5.82
C GLY A 139 1.23 15.69 4.98
N GLU A 140 2.10 14.78 5.41
CA GLU A 140 3.23 14.33 4.58
C GLU A 140 2.75 13.51 3.38
N VAL A 141 1.82 12.59 3.65
CA VAL A 141 1.21 11.73 2.64
C VAL A 141 0.51 12.55 1.57
N GLU A 142 -0.33 13.51 1.98
CA GLU A 142 -1.01 14.45 1.08
C GLU A 142 -0.04 15.27 0.24
N ARG A 143 1.06 15.77 0.82
CA ARG A 143 2.09 16.49 0.04
C ARG A 143 2.74 15.61 -1.01
N ILE A 144 3.09 14.37 -0.67
CA ILE A 144 3.68 13.41 -1.61
C ILE A 144 2.69 13.10 -2.74
N PHE A 145 1.41 12.87 -2.41
CA PHE A 145 0.37 12.62 -3.40
C PHE A 145 0.09 13.83 -4.28
N LYS A 146 0.00 15.02 -3.69
CA LYS A 146 -0.18 16.27 -4.43
C LYS A 146 0.95 16.45 -5.42
N GLN A 147 2.20 16.31 -5.00
CA GLN A 147 3.36 16.42 -5.89
C GLN A 147 3.40 15.33 -6.97
N ALA A 148 2.90 14.12 -6.68
CA ALA A 148 2.78 13.06 -7.67
C ALA A 148 1.69 13.34 -8.72
N GLN A 149 0.59 14.01 -8.34
CA GLN A 149 -0.51 14.40 -9.24
C GLN A 149 -0.22 15.68 -10.04
N GLU A 150 0.44 16.67 -9.43
CA GLU A 150 0.70 17.99 -10.03
C GLU A 150 1.75 17.94 -11.16
N GLN A 151 2.56 16.88 -11.21
CA GLN A 151 3.42 16.62 -12.36
C GLN A 151 2.58 15.94 -13.46
N GLU A 152 1.82 16.74 -14.19
CA GLU A 152 1.17 16.30 -15.42
C GLU A 152 2.20 15.71 -16.41
N PRO A 153 1.80 14.78 -17.30
CA PRO A 153 2.68 14.25 -18.33
C PRO A 153 3.25 15.38 -19.17
N VAL A 154 4.48 15.80 -18.88
CA VAL A 154 5.20 16.73 -19.75
C VAL A 154 5.43 16.00 -21.07
N VAL A 155 4.62 16.34 -22.08
CA VAL A 155 4.82 15.88 -23.45
C VAL A 155 6.03 16.63 -23.98
N LYS A 156 7.22 16.10 -23.71
CA LYS A 156 8.45 16.59 -24.35
C LYS A 156 8.42 16.12 -25.80
N ILE A 157 8.10 17.05 -26.69
CA ILE A 157 8.32 16.91 -28.13
C ILE A 157 9.79 17.27 -28.34
N ASP A 158 10.68 16.28 -28.46
CA ASP A 158 12.05 16.54 -28.93
C ASP A 158 12.10 16.50 -30.44
#